data_AF-A0A3N2KHF5-F1
#
_entry.id   AF-A0A3N2KHF5-F1
#
_cell.length_a   1.000
_cell.length_b   1.000
_cell.length_c   1.000
_cell.angle_alpha   90.00
_cell.angle_beta   90.00
_cell.angle_gamma   90.00
#
_symmetry.space_group_name_H-M   'P 1'
#
loop_
_entity.id
_entity.type
_entity.pdbx_description
1 polymer ?
#
loop_
_entity_poly.entity_id
_entity_poly.type
_entity_poly.pdbx_seq_one_letter_code
_entity_poly.pdbx_strand_id
1 'polypeptide(L)' 'MTAFEQIIYNIVKELQDKCVAEHRAPVCVSMHEINKALMEHAKTALNGFVTDGTMTWHQNLNKIPMFTIQNPKD' A
#
# COMPACT_ATOMS: atom_id res chain seq x y z
N MET A 1 8.18 17.96 -0.59
CA MET A 1 7.73 16.61 -0.90
C MET A 1 6.63 16.24 0.07
N THR A 2 5.48 15.79 -0.44
CA THR A 2 4.35 15.36 0.38
C THR A 2 4.59 13.98 1.01
N ALA A 3 3.80 13.62 2.01
CA ALA A 3 3.88 12.27 2.62
C ALA A 3 3.66 11.16 1.58
N PHE A 4 2.77 11.39 0.62
CA PHE A 4 2.50 10.43 -0.45
C PHE A 4 3.66 10.31 -1.44
N GLU A 5 4.25 11.44 -1.85
CA GLU A 5 5.44 11.45 -2.71
C GLU A 5 6.63 10.75 -2.03
N GLN A 6 6.80 10.92 -0.72
CA GLN A 6 7.84 10.23 0.06
C GLN A 6 7.66 8.71 0.05
N ILE A 7 6.42 8.22 0.18
CA ILE A 7 6.12 6.78 0.12
C ILE A 7 6.50 6.22 -1.25
N ILE A 8 6.08 6.89 -2.33
CA ILE A 8 6.40 6.46 -3.70
C ILE A 8 7.91 6.44 -3.91
N TYR A 9 8.61 7.50 -3.49
CA TYR A 9 10.07 7.58 -3.60
C TYR A 9 10.76 6.41 -2.89
N ASN A 10 10.34 6.10 -1.65
CA ASN A 10 10.92 5.00 -0.88
C ASN A 10 10.69 3.64 -1.56
N ILE A 11 9.48 3.39 -2.07
CA ILE A 11 9.16 2.16 -2.81
C ILE A 11 10.06 2.01 -4.03
N VAL A 12 10.19 3.06 -4.85
CA VAL A 12 11.02 3.04 -6.06
C VAL A 12 12.48 2.75 -5.69
N LYS A 13 13.00 3.44 -4.68
CA LYS A 13 14.37 3.28 -4.22
C LYS A 13 14.64 1.86 -3.71
N GLU A 14 13.78 1.32 -2.85
CA GLU A 14 13.94 -0.04 -2.31
C GLU A 14 13.91 -1.12 -3.40
N LEU A 15 13.04 -0.96 -4.40
CA LEU A 15 12.98 -1.88 -5.53
C LEU A 15 14.23 -1.78 -6.42
N GLN A 16 14.74 -0.57 -6.66
CA GLN A 16 16.00 -0.36 -7.38
C GLN A 16 17.18 -0.97 -6.62
N ASP A 17 17.27 -0.74 -5.31
CA ASP A 17 18.32 -1.29 -4.45
C ASP A 17 18.32 -2.84 -4.50
N LYS A 18 17.13 -3.46 -4.56
CA LYS A 18 17.00 -4.92 -4.79
C LYS A 18 17.53 -5.34 -6.15
N CYS A 19 17.19 -4.64 -7.23
CA CYS A 19 17.73 -4.94 -8.55
C CYS A 19 19.27 -4.86 -8.59
N VAL A 20 19.86 -3.88 -7.88
CA VAL A 20 21.33 -3.77 -7.71
C VAL A 20 21.88 -5.00 -6.98
N ALA A 21 21.29 -5.36 -5.84
CA ALA A 21 21.71 -6.50 -5.04
C ALA A 21 21.61 -7.84 -5.80
N GLU A 22 20.63 -7.95 -6.70
CA GLU A 22 20.44 -9.11 -7.58
C GLU A 22 21.28 -9.05 -8.86
N HIS A 23 22.15 -8.05 -9.02
CA HIS A 23 22.99 -7.81 -10.20
C HIS A 23 22.20 -7.76 -11.51
N ARG A 24 20.96 -7.25 -11.48
CA ARG A 24 20.12 -7.08 -12.66
C ARG A 24 20.42 -5.75 -13.33
N ALA A 25 20.79 -5.79 -14.61
CA ALA A 25 20.90 -4.61 -15.46
C ALA A 25 19.78 -4.61 -16.51
N PRO A 26 19.10 -3.47 -16.76
CA PRO A 26 19.21 -2.17 -16.09
C PRO A 26 18.56 -2.14 -14.69
N VAL A 27 19.05 -1.23 -13.82
CA VAL A 27 18.48 -0.97 -12.48
C VAL A 27 17.27 -0.05 -12.61
N CYS A 28 16.19 -0.58 -13.18
CA CYS A 28 14.94 0.13 -13.32
C CYS A 28 13.80 -0.73 -12.75
N VAL A 29 12.73 -0.06 -12.35
CA VAL A 29 11.55 -0.69 -11.79
C VAL A 29 10.36 -0.33 -12.67
N SER A 30 9.48 -1.30 -12.90
CA SER A 30 8.29 -1.06 -13.71
C SER A 30 7.20 -0.36 -12.89
N MET A 31 6.35 0.42 -13.55
CA MET A 31 5.17 1.00 -12.91
C MET A 31 4.26 -0.08 -12.30
N HIS A 32 4.26 -1.29 -12.87
CA HIS A 32 3.54 -2.43 -12.32
C HIS A 32 4.05 -2.84 -10.94
N GLU A 33 5.36 -2.94 -10.75
CA GLU A 33 5.96 -3.30 -9.46
C GLU A 33 5.76 -2.21 -8.41
N ILE A 34 5.89 -0.94 -8.81
CA ILE A 34 5.61 0.20 -7.93
C ILE A 34 4.15 0.14 -7.45
N ASN A 35 3.20 -0.03 -8.38
CA ASN A 35 1.78 -0.12 -8.04
C ASN A 35 1.50 -1.32 -7.12
N LYS A 36 2.11 -2.47 -7.37
CA LYS A 36 1.98 -3.65 -6.51
C LYS A 36 2.43 -3.35 -5.08
N ALA A 37 3.62 -2.81 -4.90
CA ALA A 37 4.15 -2.46 -3.58
C ALA A 37 3.30 -1.39 -2.88
N LEU A 38 2.81 -0.39 -3.62
CA LEU A 38 1.90 0.63 -3.07
C LEU A 38 0.58 0.00 -2.59
N MET A 39 0.00 -0.92 -3.35
CA MET A 39 -1.23 -1.63 -2.95
C MET A 39 -1.00 -2.52 -1.72
N GLU A 40 0.18 -3.15 -1.58
CA GLU A 40 0.53 -3.92 -0.38
C GLU A 40 0.65 -3.02 0.86
N HIS A 41 1.29 -1.85 0.73
CA HIS A 41 1.32 -0.85 1.80
C HIS A 41 -0.07 -0.35 2.17
N ALA A 42 -0.90 -0.01 1.17
CA ALA A 42 -2.28 0.43 1.41
C ALA A 42 -3.11 -0.65 2.11
N LYS A 43 -2.99 -1.92 1.67
CA LYS A 43 -3.67 -3.06 2.31
C LYS A 43 -3.24 -3.23 3.76
N THR A 44 -1.95 -3.09 4.04
CA THR A 44 -1.40 -3.20 5.40
C THR A 44 -1.95 -2.09 6.29
N ALA A 45 -1.97 -0.84 5.81
CA ALA A 45 -2.54 0.29 6.53
C ALA A 45 -4.05 0.11 6.80
N LEU A 46 -4.81 -0.32 5.79
CA LEU A 46 -6.24 -0.62 5.95
C LEU A 46 -6.49 -1.72 6.99
N ASN A 47 -5.70 -2.79 6.98
CA ASN A 47 -5.80 -3.85 7.98
C ASN A 47 -5.44 -3.36 9.39
N GLY A 48 -4.50 -2.40 9.51
CA GLY A 48 -4.22 -1.72 10.77
C GLY A 48 -5.45 -1.02 11.32
N PHE A 49 -6.09 -0.16 10.52
CA PHE A 49 -7.33 0.53 10.92
C PHE A 49 -8.46 -0.43 11.30
N VAL A 50 -8.56 -1.57 10.62
CA VAL A 50 -9.55 -2.62 10.96
C VAL A 50 -9.22 -3.28 12.29
N THR A 51 -7.95 -3.59 12.53
CA THR A 51 -7.49 -4.22 13.78
C THR A 51 -7.67 -3.29 14.97
N ASP A 52 -7.40 -1.99 14.78
CA ASP A 52 -7.52 -0.95 15.79
C ASP A 52 -9.00 -0.54 16.04
N GLY A 53 -9.96 -1.21 15.39
CA GLY A 53 -11.39 -0.95 15.53
C GLY A 53 -11.85 0.39 14.94
N THR A 54 -10.94 1.18 14.36
CA THR A 54 -11.27 2.48 13.75
C THR A 54 -12.05 2.30 12.45
N MET A 55 -11.88 1.17 11.77
CA MET A 55 -12.55 0.83 10.53
C MET A 55 -13.15 -0.57 10.59
N THR A 56 -14.23 -0.79 9.85
CA THR A 56 -14.76 -2.12 9.57
C THR A 56 -14.90 -2.31 8.08
N TRP A 57 -14.88 -3.56 7.63
CA TRP A 57 -15.14 -3.88 6.23
C TRP A 57 -16.08 -5.06 6.10
N HIS A 58 -16.83 -5.07 5.00
CA HIS A 58 -17.72 -6.14 4.61
C HIS A 58 -17.77 -6.25 3.07
N GLN A 59 -18.30 -7.34 2.53
CA GLN A 59 -18.59 -7.45 1.11
C GLN A 59 -20.04 -7.08 0.84
N ASN A 60 -20.27 -6.27 -0.20
CA ASN A 60 -21.64 -6.07 -0.69
C ASN A 60 -22.12 -7.30 -1.50
N LEU A 61 -23.37 -7.25 -1.98
CA LEU A 61 -23.98 -8.33 -2.76
C LEU A 61 -23.18 -8.73 -4.02
N ASN A 62 -22.40 -7.81 -4.58
CA ASN A 62 -21.54 -8.02 -5.74
C ASN A 62 -20.11 -8.46 -5.37
N LYS A 63 -19.86 -8.82 -4.10
CA LYS A 63 -18.54 -9.19 -3.55
C LYS A 63 -17.51 -8.05 -3.59
N ILE A 64 -17.95 -6.80 -3.72
CA ILE A 64 -17.08 -5.63 -3.67
C ILE A 64 -16.80 -5.29 -2.20
N PRO A 65 -15.54 -5.16 -1.78
CA PRO A 65 -15.19 -4.72 -0.43
C PRO A 65 -15.66 -3.29 -0.16
N MET A 66 -16.44 -3.13 0.89
CA MET A 66 -16.92 -1.86 1.39
C MET A 66 -16.29 -1.60 2.76
N PHE A 67 -15.83 -0.37 2.99
CA PHE A 67 -15.18 0.04 4.23
C PHE A 67 -16.02 1.13 4.92
N THR A 68 -16.07 1.10 6.24
CA THR A 68 -16.81 2.08 7.05
C THR A 68 -15.95 2.48 8.24
N ILE A 69 -15.73 3.78 8.41
CA ILE A 69 -15.04 4.34 9.57
C ILE A 69 -16.03 4.29 10.74
N GLN A 70 -15.61 3.69 11.86
CA GLN A 70 -16.36 3.80 13.09
C GLN A 70 -16.11 5.21 13.62
N ASN A 71 -17.17 6.03 13.70
CA ASN A 71 -17.05 7.25 14.50
C ASN A 71 -16.72 6.82 15.94
N PRO A 72 -15.68 7.40 16.57
CA PRO A 72 -15.54 7.24 18.00
C PRO A 72 -16.85 7.73 18.62
N LYS A 73 -17.48 6.90 19.48
CA LYS A 73 -18.48 7.44 20.40
C LYS A 73 -17.73 8.44 21.28
N ASP A 74 -18.24 9.68 21.31
CA ASP A 74 -17.69 10.82 22.04
C ASP A 74 -17.15 10.48 23.45
#